data_AF-A0A0K1K240-F1
#
_entry.id   AF-A0A0K1K240-F1
#
_cell.length_a   1.000
_cell.length_b   1.000
_cell.length_c   1.000
_cell.angle_alpha   90.00
_cell.angle_beta   90.00
_cell.angle_gamma   90.00
#
_symmetry.space_group_name_H-M   'P 1'
#
loop_
_entity.id
_entity.type
_entity.pdbx_description
1 polymer ?
#
loop_
_entity_poly.entity_id
_entity_poly.type
_entity_poly.pdbx_seq_one_letter_code
_entity_poly.pdbx_strand_id
1 'polypeptide(L)'
;MKALAPGTVIFHRHRGYGVITAVNLLTGWVAARFGSESRTLDLNLSTDEVQFADGEAILFRRAPPDRMPHARLMAMVRELHRAGYQKLYLYSWPKPSGLHWRWHLFSGPRDWMQRSWREGWYGSGADYNVNPVMGWGDKPGASTHELIDALARFDPQGLAQALGRDEDHSAWFEQVCEALLPGYMYSLDMQRPEGGPLLDAPAVPVVPVRATLPPYSGPDIGWPPGWQGLWSKVHVLPARRPDFSGIPET
;
A
#
# COMPACT_ATOMS: atom_id res chain seq x y z
N MET A 1 -6.81 18.16 -19.45
CA MET A 1 -6.22 18.37 -18.11
C MET A 1 -5.29 19.57 -18.22
N LYS A 2 -5.57 20.68 -17.52
CA LYS A 2 -4.68 21.86 -17.53
C LYS A 2 -3.48 21.59 -16.63
N ALA A 3 -2.28 21.99 -17.07
CA ALA A 3 -1.08 21.84 -16.28
C ALA A 3 -1.09 22.84 -15.10
N LEU A 4 -0.75 22.36 -13.91
CA LEU A 4 -0.56 23.18 -12.71
C LEU A 4 0.95 23.38 -12.50
N ALA A 5 1.44 24.61 -12.65
CA ALA A 5 2.86 24.94 -12.60
C ALA A 5 3.10 26.33 -11.97
N PRO A 6 4.34 26.66 -11.58
CA PRO A 6 4.69 28.05 -11.27
C PRO A 6 4.28 28.99 -12.41
N GLY A 7 3.67 30.13 -12.07
CA GLY A 7 3.09 31.08 -13.01
C GLY A 7 1.61 30.85 -13.32
N THR A 8 1.01 29.73 -12.91
CA THR A 8 -0.44 29.53 -13.05
C THR A 8 -1.20 30.52 -12.17
N VAL A 9 -2.15 31.23 -12.78
CA VAL A 9 -3.08 32.13 -12.08
C VAL A 9 -4.24 31.32 -11.51
N ILE A 10 -4.50 31.51 -10.22
CA ILE A 10 -5.53 30.82 -9.46
C ILE A 10 -6.44 31.84 -8.75
N PHE A 11 -7.65 31.41 -8.41
CA PHE A 11 -8.60 32.14 -7.59
C PHE A 11 -8.84 31.38 -6.28
N HIS A 12 -8.74 32.09 -5.15
CA HIS A 12 -9.03 31.57 -3.82
C HIS A 12 -10.19 32.36 -3.21
N ARG A 13 -11.22 31.67 -2.70
CA ARG A 13 -12.49 32.27 -2.26
C ARG A 13 -12.35 33.52 -1.37
N HIS A 14 -11.41 33.50 -0.43
CA HIS A 14 -11.22 34.58 0.55
C HIS A 14 -10.12 35.60 0.17
N ARG A 15 -9.26 35.27 -0.80
CA ARG A 15 -8.06 36.07 -1.12
C ARG A 15 -8.06 36.63 -2.54
N GLY A 16 -9.04 36.23 -3.36
CA GLY A 16 -9.13 36.63 -4.75
C GLY A 16 -8.05 35.96 -5.60
N TYR A 17 -7.54 36.69 -6.59
CA TYR A 17 -6.57 36.17 -7.54
C TYR A 17 -5.16 36.11 -6.95
N GLY A 18 -4.47 35.01 -7.25
CA GLY A 18 -3.08 34.78 -6.91
C GLY A 18 -2.33 34.03 -8.00
N VAL A 19 -1.01 33.94 -7.84
CA VAL A 19 -0.12 33.25 -8.76
C VAL A 19 0.66 32.19 -8.01
N ILE A 20 0.69 30.98 -8.55
CA ILE A 20 1.49 29.88 -8.03
C ILE A 20 2.98 30.18 -8.25
N THR A 21 3.79 29.98 -7.22
CA THR A 21 5.23 30.22 -7.21
C THR A 21 6.03 28.93 -7.08
N ALA A 22 5.46 27.89 -6.45
CA ALA A 22 6.05 26.56 -6.37
C ALA A 22 4.94 25.49 -6.34
N VAL A 23 5.26 24.30 -6.84
CA VAL A 23 4.32 23.17 -6.92
C VAL A 23 5.00 21.89 -6.44
N ASN A 24 4.34 21.15 -5.55
CA ASN A 24 4.70 19.79 -5.17
C ASN A 24 3.48 18.86 -5.31
N LEU A 25 3.26 18.34 -6.53
CA LEU A 25 2.10 17.49 -6.85
C LEU A 25 2.14 16.12 -6.15
N LEU A 26 3.30 15.66 -5.68
CA LEU A 26 3.39 14.41 -4.92
C LEU A 26 2.65 14.51 -3.58
N THR A 27 2.72 15.67 -2.95
CA THR A 27 2.15 15.93 -1.61
C THR A 27 0.90 16.81 -1.63
N GLY A 28 0.62 17.51 -2.73
CA GLY A 28 -0.55 18.38 -2.86
C GLY A 28 -0.38 19.80 -2.40
N TRP A 29 0.85 20.17 -2.07
CA TRP A 29 1.18 21.51 -1.62
C TRP A 29 1.58 22.38 -2.80
N VAL A 30 1.05 23.60 -2.80
CA VAL A 30 1.46 24.68 -3.70
C VAL A 30 1.72 25.93 -2.88
N ALA A 31 2.72 26.71 -3.27
CA ALA A 31 2.94 28.03 -2.71
C ALA A 31 2.37 29.06 -3.67
N ALA A 32 1.51 29.95 -3.21
CA ALA A 32 0.90 31.00 -4.04
C ALA A 32 1.01 32.38 -3.38
N ARG A 33 1.08 33.43 -4.20
CA ARG A 33 1.08 34.82 -3.75
C ARG A 33 -0.18 35.52 -4.23
N PHE A 34 -0.89 36.19 -3.32
CA PHE A 34 -2.17 36.85 -3.60
C PHE A 34 -2.03 38.38 -3.55
N GLY A 35 -2.65 39.06 -4.51
CA GLY A 35 -2.73 40.53 -4.55
C GLY A 35 -1.41 41.25 -4.20
N SER A 36 -1.47 42.13 -3.20
CA SER A 36 -0.33 42.91 -2.69
C SER A 36 0.42 42.25 -1.52
N GLU A 37 0.11 41.00 -1.17
CA GLU A 37 0.77 40.31 -0.06
C GLU A 37 2.28 40.22 -0.29
N SER A 38 3.08 40.47 0.74
CA SER A 38 4.56 40.45 0.64
C SER A 38 5.15 39.05 0.73
N ARG A 39 4.37 38.06 1.18
CA ARG A 39 4.80 36.68 1.42
C ARG A 39 3.98 35.69 0.59
N THR A 40 4.59 34.56 0.28
CA THR A 40 3.91 33.39 -0.28
C THR A 40 3.16 32.65 0.82
N LEU A 41 1.99 32.14 0.47
CA LEU A 41 1.15 31.29 1.31
C LEU A 41 1.22 29.86 0.78
N ASP A 42 1.46 28.91 1.68
CA ASP A 42 1.35 27.49 1.37
C ASP A 42 -0.12 27.07 1.44
N LEU A 43 -0.61 26.49 0.35
CA LEU A 43 -1.95 25.96 0.19
C LEU A 43 -1.87 24.46 0.01
N ASN A 44 -2.81 23.75 0.63
CA ASN A 44 -2.99 22.33 0.43
C ASN A 44 -4.22 22.11 -0.44
N LEU A 45 -3.99 21.69 -1.68
CA LEU A 45 -5.06 21.51 -2.67
C LEU A 45 -6.10 20.45 -2.26
N SER A 46 -5.85 19.63 -1.23
CA SER A 46 -6.82 18.68 -0.65
C SER A 46 -7.90 19.33 0.22
N THR A 47 -7.59 20.48 0.82
CA THR A 47 -8.46 21.17 1.80
C THR A 47 -8.84 22.56 1.36
N ASP A 48 -7.96 23.24 0.61
CA ASP A 48 -8.18 24.60 0.15
C ASP A 48 -8.97 24.60 -1.16
N GLU A 49 -10.08 25.34 -1.19
CA GLU A 49 -10.91 25.52 -2.38
C GLU A 49 -10.28 26.57 -3.30
N VAL A 50 -9.54 26.10 -4.30
CA VAL A 50 -8.90 26.91 -5.33
C VAL A 50 -9.39 26.57 -6.73
N GLN A 51 -9.43 27.58 -7.58
CA GLN A 51 -9.89 27.50 -8.97
C GLN A 51 -8.81 28.05 -9.90
N PHE A 52 -8.79 27.61 -11.15
CA PHE A 52 -8.11 28.33 -12.22
C PHE A 52 -8.77 29.70 -12.44
N ALA A 53 -8.07 30.62 -13.09
CA ALA A 53 -8.58 31.97 -13.35
C ALA A 53 -9.91 32.02 -14.13
N ASP A 54 -10.24 30.97 -14.88
CA ASP A 54 -11.48 30.83 -15.63
C ASP A 54 -12.60 30.11 -14.86
N GLY A 55 -12.39 29.85 -13.56
CA GLY A 55 -13.39 29.27 -12.66
C GLY A 55 -13.40 27.74 -12.60
N GLU A 56 -12.59 27.05 -13.41
CA GLU A 56 -12.45 25.59 -13.30
C GLU A 56 -11.83 25.22 -11.94
N ALA A 57 -12.46 24.32 -11.18
CA ALA A 57 -11.95 23.91 -9.87
C ALA A 57 -10.62 23.14 -10.01
N ILE A 58 -9.63 23.51 -9.18
CA ILE A 58 -8.39 22.76 -9.05
C ILE A 58 -8.66 21.63 -8.07
N LEU A 59 -8.95 20.45 -8.60
CA LEU A 59 -9.25 19.28 -7.80
C LEU A 59 -7.95 18.53 -7.49
N PHE A 60 -7.57 18.51 -6.23
CA PHE A 60 -6.52 17.64 -5.72
C PHE A 60 -7.07 16.87 -4.53
N ARG A 61 -6.95 15.54 -4.56
CA ARG A 61 -7.18 14.59 -3.45
C ARG A 61 -7.99 15.15 -2.24
N ARG A 62 -9.34 15.24 -2.29
CA ARG A 62 -10.18 15.68 -1.13
C ARG A 62 -10.09 14.78 0.12
N ALA A 63 -9.57 13.57 -0.03
CA ALA A 63 -9.22 12.69 1.07
C ALA A 63 -7.72 12.35 0.94
N PRO A 64 -6.93 12.45 2.01
CA PRO A 64 -5.61 11.81 2.01
C PRO A 64 -5.83 10.34 1.65
N PRO A 65 -4.98 9.73 0.81
CA PRO A 65 -5.05 8.28 0.64
C PRO A 65 -5.00 7.66 2.03
N ASP A 66 -5.78 6.60 2.25
CA ASP A 66 -5.63 5.80 3.47
C ASP A 66 -4.14 5.61 3.72
N ARG A 67 -3.67 5.85 4.96
CA ARG A 67 -2.25 5.70 5.32
C ARG A 67 -1.69 4.37 4.81
N MET A 68 -2.58 3.38 4.64
CA MET A 68 -2.28 2.07 4.10
C MET A 68 -3.36 1.63 3.10
N PRO A 69 -3.04 1.46 1.81
CA PRO A 69 -3.95 0.85 0.82
C PRO A 69 -4.25 -0.62 1.08
N HIS A 70 -3.67 -1.21 2.12
CA HIS A 70 -3.61 -2.65 2.27
C HIS A 70 -5.02 -3.26 2.37
N ALA A 71 -5.98 -2.64 3.07
CA ALA A 71 -7.37 -3.09 3.07
C ALA A 71 -8.00 -3.10 1.66
N ARG A 72 -7.66 -2.12 0.81
CA ARG A 72 -8.12 -2.10 -0.59
C ARG A 72 -7.43 -3.19 -1.43
N LEU A 73 -6.15 -3.45 -1.19
CA LEU A 73 -5.42 -4.56 -1.82
C LEU A 73 -6.02 -5.91 -1.40
N MET A 74 -6.32 -6.08 -0.11
CA MET A 74 -7.00 -7.26 0.41
C MET A 74 -8.37 -7.45 -0.25
N ALA A 75 -9.19 -6.39 -0.33
CA ALA A 75 -10.48 -6.44 -0.99
C ALA A 75 -10.35 -6.86 -2.47
N MET A 76 -9.36 -6.33 -3.18
CA MET A 76 -9.07 -6.68 -4.57
C MET A 76 -8.64 -8.14 -4.73
N VAL A 77 -7.70 -8.60 -3.90
CA VAL A 77 -7.23 -10.00 -3.92
C VAL A 77 -8.37 -10.96 -3.58
N ARG A 78 -9.27 -10.59 -2.64
CA ARG A 78 -10.43 -11.41 -2.28
C ARG A 78 -11.37 -11.63 -3.47
N GLU A 79 -11.72 -10.57 -4.18
CA GLU A 79 -12.58 -10.68 -5.37
C GLU A 79 -11.89 -11.47 -6.50
N LEU A 80 -10.57 -11.32 -6.66
CA LEU A 80 -9.79 -12.13 -7.60
C LEU A 80 -9.75 -13.62 -7.21
N HIS A 81 -9.61 -13.95 -5.93
CA HIS A 81 -9.70 -15.32 -5.43
C HIS A 81 -11.05 -15.96 -5.72
N ARG A 82 -12.14 -15.22 -5.47
CA ARG A 82 -13.51 -15.64 -5.79
C ARG A 82 -13.71 -15.87 -7.30
N ALA A 83 -12.99 -15.12 -8.14
CA ALA A 83 -12.97 -15.30 -9.59
C ALA A 83 -12.01 -16.41 -10.08
N GLY A 84 -11.33 -17.14 -9.18
CA GLY A 84 -10.46 -18.28 -9.53
C GLY A 84 -8.98 -17.96 -9.71
N TYR A 85 -8.55 -16.72 -9.42
CA TYR A 85 -7.15 -16.32 -9.39
C TYR A 85 -6.50 -16.61 -8.03
N GLN A 86 -6.67 -17.84 -7.52
CA GLN A 86 -6.32 -18.18 -6.13
C GLN A 86 -4.81 -18.26 -5.88
N LYS A 87 -3.99 -18.29 -6.94
CA LYS A 87 -2.53 -18.26 -6.85
C LYS A 87 -1.97 -16.83 -6.83
N LEU A 88 -2.79 -15.86 -6.44
CA LEU A 88 -2.38 -14.49 -6.13
C LEU A 88 -2.18 -14.37 -4.62
N TYR A 89 -0.99 -13.97 -4.18
CA TYR A 89 -0.66 -13.91 -2.75
C TYR A 89 -0.27 -12.49 -2.36
N LEU A 90 -0.71 -12.09 -1.17
CA LEU A 90 -0.39 -10.81 -0.55
C LEU A 90 0.42 -11.07 0.72
N TYR A 91 1.69 -10.70 0.71
CA TYR A 91 2.57 -10.77 1.87
C TYR A 91 2.77 -9.36 2.43
N SER A 92 2.64 -9.12 3.73
CA SER A 92 2.72 -7.76 4.29
C SER A 92 3.34 -7.67 5.68
N TRP A 93 4.18 -6.65 5.89
CA TRP A 93 4.96 -6.43 7.09
C TRP A 93 5.38 -4.96 7.26
N PRO A 94 5.46 -4.41 8.49
CA PRO A 94 6.04 -3.10 8.70
C PRO A 94 7.54 -3.11 8.39
N LYS A 95 8.06 -1.96 7.96
CA LYS A 95 9.50 -1.68 7.99
C LYS A 95 9.93 -1.58 9.47
N PRO A 96 11.16 -1.97 9.85
CA PRO A 96 11.64 -1.84 11.22
C PRO A 96 11.51 -0.42 11.82
N SER A 97 11.45 0.61 10.98
CA SER A 97 11.22 1.99 11.42
C SER A 97 9.78 2.31 11.85
N GLY A 98 8.81 1.41 11.63
CA GLY A 98 7.37 1.64 11.86
C GLY A 98 6.71 2.67 10.93
N LEU A 99 7.50 3.48 10.23
CA LEU A 99 7.05 4.60 9.38
C LEU A 99 6.57 4.19 7.98
N HIS A 100 6.96 3.02 7.48
CA HIS A 100 6.60 2.55 6.13
C HIS A 100 6.19 1.10 6.17
N TRP A 101 5.20 0.73 5.36
CA TRP A 101 4.75 -0.64 5.21
C TRP A 101 5.38 -1.26 3.97
N ARG A 102 5.76 -2.54 4.09
CA ARG A 102 6.11 -3.36 2.94
C ARG A 102 4.98 -4.34 2.71
N TRP A 103 4.50 -4.37 1.48
CA TRP A 103 3.63 -5.41 1.00
C TRP A 103 4.20 -5.91 -0.31
N HIS A 104 4.05 -7.20 -0.59
CA HIS A 104 4.39 -7.84 -1.85
C HIS A 104 3.13 -8.52 -2.34
N LEU A 105 2.65 -8.10 -3.50
CA LEU A 105 1.61 -8.82 -4.23
C LEU A 105 2.32 -9.63 -5.32
N PHE A 106 2.02 -10.93 -5.40
CA PHE A 106 2.65 -11.80 -6.38
C PHE A 106 1.83 -13.00 -6.82
N SER A 107 2.05 -13.50 -8.05
CA SER A 107 1.32 -14.64 -8.61
C SER A 107 2.22 -15.85 -8.91
N GLY A 108 1.76 -17.09 -8.71
CA GLY A 108 2.51 -18.31 -9.05
C GLY A 108 2.76 -19.26 -7.87
N PRO A 109 4.00 -19.75 -7.62
CA PRO A 109 4.31 -20.55 -6.43
C PRO A 109 4.19 -19.76 -5.13
N ARG A 110 3.77 -20.42 -4.04
CA ARG A 110 3.52 -19.80 -2.71
C ARG A 110 4.77 -19.20 -2.06
N ASP A 111 5.96 -19.75 -2.30
CA ASP A 111 7.20 -19.26 -1.69
C ASP A 111 7.83 -18.16 -2.57
N TRP A 112 7.73 -16.92 -2.11
CA TRP A 112 8.30 -15.76 -2.82
C TRP A 112 9.82 -15.66 -2.67
N MET A 113 10.42 -16.25 -1.64
CA MET A 113 11.87 -16.18 -1.39
C MET A 113 12.68 -16.98 -2.40
N GLN A 114 12.03 -17.94 -3.07
CA GLN A 114 12.63 -18.78 -4.10
C GLN A 114 12.45 -18.21 -5.51
N ARG A 115 11.93 -16.98 -5.65
CA ARG A 115 11.62 -16.38 -6.96
C ARG A 115 12.69 -15.42 -7.43
N SER A 116 12.83 -15.36 -8.76
CA SER A 116 13.57 -14.27 -9.41
C SER A 116 12.82 -12.94 -9.17
N TRP A 117 13.55 -11.86 -8.87
CA TRP A 117 13.01 -10.56 -8.45
C TRP A 117 12.01 -9.91 -9.46
N ARG A 118 11.86 -10.46 -10.67
CA ARG A 118 11.03 -9.90 -11.75
C ARG A 118 9.81 -10.72 -12.13
N GLU A 119 9.65 -11.95 -11.64
CA GLU A 119 8.49 -12.77 -12.01
C GLU A 119 7.30 -12.51 -11.08
N GLY A 120 6.19 -12.04 -11.66
CA GLY A 120 4.92 -11.87 -10.96
C GLY A 120 4.98 -10.88 -9.80
N TRP A 121 5.90 -9.90 -9.80
CA TRP A 121 6.04 -8.90 -8.75
C TRP A 121 5.28 -7.63 -9.11
N TYR A 122 4.24 -7.32 -8.33
CA TYR A 122 3.37 -6.16 -8.59
C TYR A 122 3.78 -4.90 -7.83
N GLY A 123 4.93 -4.90 -7.15
CA GLY A 123 5.48 -3.75 -6.45
C GLY A 123 5.68 -3.95 -4.95
N SER A 124 6.25 -2.93 -4.31
CA SER A 124 6.40 -2.84 -2.84
C SER A 124 5.64 -1.64 -2.28
N GLY A 125 5.33 -1.68 -0.99
CA GLY A 125 4.80 -0.51 -0.26
C GLY A 125 5.70 0.73 -0.28
N ALA A 126 6.99 0.59 -0.59
CA ALA A 126 7.91 1.72 -0.78
C ALA A 126 7.76 2.38 -2.16
N ASP A 127 7.44 1.59 -3.19
CA ASP A 127 7.19 2.05 -4.55
C ASP A 127 5.71 2.34 -4.81
N TYR A 128 4.86 2.12 -3.81
CA TYR A 128 3.40 2.16 -3.93
C TYR A 128 2.85 3.49 -4.49
N ASN A 129 3.41 4.63 -4.08
CA ASN A 129 3.00 5.94 -4.59
C ASN A 129 3.44 6.20 -6.04
N VAL A 130 4.41 5.42 -6.54
CA VAL A 130 5.02 5.57 -7.88
C VAL A 130 4.80 4.32 -8.74
N ASN A 131 3.97 3.37 -8.29
CA ASN A 131 3.80 2.08 -8.94
C ASN A 131 3.01 2.24 -10.25
N PRO A 132 3.63 1.98 -11.42
CA PRO A 132 3.01 2.24 -12.71
C PRO A 132 1.97 1.18 -13.10
N VAL A 133 2.01 -0.03 -12.51
CA VAL A 133 1.10 -1.14 -12.82
C VAL A 133 -0.25 -0.93 -12.15
N MET A 134 -0.19 -0.46 -10.91
CA MET A 134 -1.38 -0.26 -10.10
C MET A 134 -1.90 1.17 -10.23
N GLY A 135 -1.03 2.15 -10.53
CA GLY A 135 -1.43 3.54 -10.79
C GLY A 135 -2.12 4.23 -9.61
N TRP A 136 -1.88 3.79 -8.36
CA TRP A 136 -2.64 4.29 -7.20
C TRP A 136 -2.30 5.76 -6.90
N GLY A 137 -1.15 6.24 -7.37
CA GLY A 137 -0.83 7.67 -7.39
C GLY A 137 -1.86 8.51 -8.17
N ASP A 138 -2.52 7.91 -9.17
CA ASP A 138 -3.42 8.56 -10.12
C ASP A 138 -4.92 8.29 -9.86
N LYS A 139 -5.28 7.24 -9.10
CA LYS A 139 -6.70 6.92 -8.76
C LYS A 139 -6.96 6.60 -7.27
N PRO A 140 -6.74 7.56 -6.36
CA PRO A 140 -7.22 7.45 -4.98
C PRO A 140 -8.73 7.23 -4.95
N GLY A 141 -9.20 6.24 -4.17
CA GLY A 141 -10.63 5.95 -4.05
C GLY A 141 -11.23 5.04 -5.13
N ALA A 142 -10.42 4.55 -6.09
CA ALA A 142 -10.87 3.50 -7.01
C ALA A 142 -11.48 2.31 -6.25
N SER A 143 -12.66 1.90 -6.70
CA SER A 143 -13.36 0.71 -6.22
C SER A 143 -12.53 -0.55 -6.46
N THR A 144 -12.88 -1.62 -5.77
CA THR A 144 -12.26 -2.94 -5.97
C THR A 144 -12.27 -3.37 -7.43
N HIS A 145 -13.37 -3.15 -8.14
CA HIS A 145 -13.50 -3.50 -9.56
C HIS A 145 -12.56 -2.67 -10.45
N GLU A 146 -12.48 -1.35 -10.22
CA GLU A 146 -11.58 -0.49 -10.99
C GLU A 146 -10.11 -0.83 -10.77
N LEU A 147 -9.75 -1.31 -9.57
CA LEU A 147 -8.42 -1.82 -9.25
C LEU A 147 -8.12 -3.13 -10.00
N ILE A 148 -9.07 -4.06 -10.04
CA ILE A 148 -8.96 -5.30 -10.82
C ILE A 148 -8.80 -4.98 -12.31
N ASP A 149 -9.62 -4.09 -12.85
CA ASP A 149 -9.53 -3.67 -14.25
C ASP A 149 -8.19 -3.01 -14.57
N ALA A 150 -7.65 -2.21 -13.64
CA ALA A 150 -6.32 -1.63 -13.79
C ALA A 150 -5.25 -2.71 -13.84
N LEU A 151 -5.24 -3.63 -12.86
CA LEU A 151 -4.29 -4.73 -12.80
C LEU A 151 -4.34 -5.59 -14.08
N ALA A 152 -5.54 -5.96 -14.53
CA ALA A 152 -5.74 -6.77 -15.73
C ALA A 152 -5.27 -6.07 -17.01
N ARG A 153 -5.43 -4.75 -17.11
CA ARG A 153 -4.93 -3.96 -18.26
C ARG A 153 -3.41 -3.83 -18.27
N PHE A 154 -2.80 -3.63 -17.10
CA PHE A 154 -1.36 -3.35 -17.00
C PHE A 154 -0.49 -4.61 -17.02
N ASP A 155 -0.94 -5.71 -16.41
CA ASP A 155 -0.19 -6.97 -16.40
C ASP A 155 -1.11 -8.19 -16.59
N PRO A 156 -1.65 -8.38 -17.80
CA PRO A 156 -2.48 -9.55 -18.11
C PRO A 156 -1.72 -10.88 -17.99
N GLN A 157 -0.39 -10.87 -18.21
CA GLN A 157 0.42 -12.09 -18.18
C GLN A 157 0.67 -12.56 -16.75
N GLY A 158 1.05 -11.67 -15.84
CA GLY A 158 1.19 -12.03 -14.43
C GLY A 158 -0.16 -12.43 -13.84
N LEU A 159 -1.25 -11.76 -14.22
CA LEU A 159 -2.58 -12.12 -13.73
C LEU A 159 -2.99 -13.51 -14.22
N ALA A 160 -2.63 -13.89 -15.45
CA ALA A 160 -2.82 -15.25 -15.94
C ALA A 160 -2.05 -16.30 -15.10
N GLN A 161 -0.89 -15.97 -14.54
CA GLN A 161 -0.14 -16.86 -13.62
C GLN A 161 -0.83 -17.05 -12.27
N ALA A 162 -1.70 -16.12 -11.87
CA ALA A 162 -2.52 -16.26 -10.67
C ALA A 162 -3.69 -17.23 -10.86
N LEU A 163 -4.04 -17.56 -12.12
CA LEU A 163 -5.14 -18.45 -12.41
C LEU A 163 -4.83 -19.88 -11.95
N GLY A 164 -5.79 -20.49 -11.27
CA GLY A 164 -5.68 -21.85 -10.77
C GLY A 164 -6.10 -21.94 -9.31
N ARG A 165 -6.20 -23.18 -8.82
CA ARG A 165 -6.73 -23.45 -7.49
C ARG A 165 -5.65 -23.45 -6.42
N ASP A 166 -6.01 -22.82 -5.32
CA ASP A 166 -5.33 -22.81 -4.04
C ASP A 166 -6.41 -22.60 -2.95
N GLU A 167 -7.18 -23.66 -2.71
CA GLU A 167 -8.40 -23.59 -1.89
C GLU A 167 -8.08 -23.31 -0.41
N ASP A 168 -6.99 -23.88 0.11
CA ASP A 168 -6.55 -23.63 1.50
C ASP A 168 -6.18 -22.16 1.73
N HIS A 169 -5.36 -21.58 0.83
CA HIS A 169 -4.96 -20.19 0.96
C HIS A 169 -6.13 -19.24 0.73
N SER A 170 -6.95 -19.49 -0.30
CA SER A 170 -8.10 -18.63 -0.59
C SER A 170 -9.17 -18.70 0.50
N ALA A 171 -9.42 -19.86 1.10
CA ALA A 171 -10.33 -19.99 2.25
C ALA A 171 -9.81 -19.25 3.48
N TRP A 172 -8.50 -19.37 3.77
CA TRP A 172 -7.86 -18.58 4.82
C TRP A 172 -8.00 -17.07 4.54
N PHE A 173 -7.66 -16.64 3.33
CA PHE A 173 -7.67 -15.23 2.97
C PHE A 173 -9.08 -14.61 3.01
N GLU A 174 -10.09 -15.38 2.61
CA GLU A 174 -11.51 -15.01 2.75
C GLU A 174 -11.87 -14.77 4.22
N GLN A 175 -11.51 -15.68 5.13
CA GLN A 175 -11.77 -15.53 6.56
C GLN A 175 -11.06 -14.30 7.15
N VAL A 176 -9.81 -14.06 6.75
CA VAL A 176 -9.08 -12.85 7.15
C VAL A 176 -9.77 -11.59 6.66
N CYS A 177 -10.23 -11.56 5.41
CA CYS A 177 -10.92 -10.41 4.85
C CYS A 177 -12.26 -10.14 5.55
N GLU A 178 -13.05 -11.17 5.84
CA GLU A 178 -14.30 -11.04 6.60
C GLU A 178 -14.07 -10.48 8.02
N ALA A 179 -12.98 -10.87 8.67
CA ALA A 179 -12.66 -10.38 10.02
C ALA A 179 -12.09 -8.96 10.04
N LEU A 180 -11.29 -8.59 9.03
CA LEU A 180 -10.46 -7.38 9.09
C LEU A 180 -10.99 -6.22 8.24
N LEU A 181 -11.62 -6.48 7.10
CA LEU A 181 -12.08 -5.40 6.22
C LEU A 181 -13.29 -4.66 6.79
N PRO A 182 -13.43 -3.35 6.51
CA PRO A 182 -12.50 -2.48 5.79
C PRO A 182 -11.46 -1.78 6.69
N GLY A 183 -11.51 -2.01 8.01
CA GLY A 183 -10.82 -1.18 9.01
C GLY A 183 -9.43 -1.66 9.42
N TYR A 184 -9.12 -2.93 9.21
CA TYR A 184 -7.91 -3.55 9.72
C TYR A 184 -7.19 -4.32 8.62
N MET A 185 -5.94 -4.67 8.92
CA MET A 185 -5.11 -5.52 8.09
C MET A 185 -4.23 -6.40 8.96
N TYR A 186 -3.77 -7.52 8.40
CA TYR A 186 -2.81 -8.39 9.07
C TYR A 186 -1.38 -7.99 8.71
N SER A 187 -0.44 -8.42 9.55
CA SER A 187 0.99 -8.36 9.30
C SER A 187 1.61 -9.72 9.58
N LEU A 188 2.55 -10.13 8.74
CA LEU A 188 3.33 -11.36 8.88
C LEU A 188 4.69 -11.08 9.54
N ASP A 189 4.89 -9.89 10.09
CA ASP A 189 6.12 -9.56 10.83
C ASP A 189 6.00 -10.06 12.25
N MET A 190 7.15 -10.46 12.77
CA MET A 190 7.27 -11.03 14.09
C MET A 190 8.05 -10.09 14.97
N GLN A 191 7.37 -9.47 15.94
CA GLN A 191 8.05 -9.08 17.16
C GLN A 191 8.38 -10.34 17.95
N ARG A 192 9.67 -10.65 18.09
CA ARG A 192 10.13 -11.67 19.04
C ARG A 192 10.12 -11.05 20.45
N PRO A 193 9.54 -11.72 21.47
CA PRO A 193 9.75 -11.33 22.86
C PRO A 193 11.25 -11.36 23.17
N GLU A 194 11.78 -10.26 23.73
CA GLU A 194 13.20 -10.15 24.05
C GLU A 194 13.62 -11.28 25.00
N GLY A 195 14.60 -12.11 24.59
CA GLY A 195 15.05 -13.27 25.36
C GLY A 195 14.08 -14.46 25.44
N GLY A 196 12.93 -14.42 24.77
CA GLY A 196 11.91 -15.48 24.82
C GLY A 196 12.16 -16.66 23.87
N PRO A 197 11.57 -17.84 24.17
CA PRO A 197 11.58 -18.98 23.25
C PRO A 197 10.85 -18.66 21.95
N LEU A 198 11.16 -19.40 20.89
CA LEU A 198 10.38 -19.40 19.65
C LEU A 198 8.96 -19.89 19.98
N LEU A 199 7.95 -19.07 19.67
CA LEU A 199 6.55 -19.47 19.83
C LEU A 199 6.14 -20.35 18.65
N ASP A 200 5.38 -21.41 18.92
CA ASP A 200 4.72 -22.19 17.88
C ASP A 200 3.57 -21.36 17.27
N ALA A 201 3.77 -20.89 16.03
CA ALA A 201 2.81 -20.20 15.17
C ALA A 201 1.87 -19.21 15.89
N PRO A 202 2.38 -18.08 16.44
CA PRO A 202 1.52 -17.11 17.13
C PRO A 202 0.50 -16.48 16.18
N ALA A 203 -0.57 -15.88 16.70
CA ALA A 203 -1.52 -15.14 15.86
C ALA A 203 -0.81 -14.02 15.07
N VAL A 204 -1.24 -13.78 13.82
CA VAL A 204 -0.67 -12.72 13.00
C VAL A 204 -1.10 -11.35 13.56
N PRO A 205 -0.17 -10.38 13.75
CA PRO A 205 -0.54 -9.07 14.24
C PRO A 205 -1.60 -8.38 13.37
N VAL A 206 -2.58 -7.76 14.02
CA VAL A 206 -3.62 -6.97 13.35
C VAL A 206 -3.38 -5.49 13.60
N VAL A 207 -3.40 -4.69 12.53
CA VAL A 207 -3.12 -3.26 12.57
C VAL A 207 -4.27 -2.46 11.96
N PRO A 208 -4.71 -1.37 12.61
CA PRO A 208 -5.73 -0.49 12.05
C PRO A 208 -5.21 0.26 10.83
N VAL A 209 -6.02 0.32 9.75
CA VAL A 209 -5.65 1.04 8.52
C VAL A 209 -5.69 2.57 8.65
N ARG A 210 -6.31 3.05 9.73
CA ARG A 210 -6.44 4.47 10.08
C ARG A 210 -6.17 4.66 11.56
N ALA A 211 -5.48 5.74 11.91
CA ALA A 211 -5.11 6.03 13.30
C ALA A 211 -6.31 6.26 14.24
N THR A 212 -7.49 6.58 13.69
CA THR A 212 -8.72 6.85 14.45
C THR A 212 -9.51 5.59 14.80
N LEU A 213 -9.12 4.43 14.28
CA LEU A 213 -9.81 3.18 14.59
C LEU A 213 -9.38 2.67 15.98
N PRO A 214 -10.30 2.07 16.74
CA PRO A 214 -9.95 1.47 18.03
C PRO A 214 -8.98 0.30 17.83
N PRO A 215 -8.32 -0.16 18.92
CA PRO A 215 -7.61 -1.44 18.89
C PRO A 215 -8.53 -2.57 18.41
N TYR A 216 -7.99 -3.46 17.58
CA TYR A 216 -8.75 -4.61 17.09
C TYR A 216 -9.14 -5.53 18.26
N SER A 217 -10.41 -5.95 18.28
CA SER A 217 -11.00 -6.80 19.32
C SER A 217 -11.70 -8.04 18.74
N GLY A 218 -11.41 -8.38 17.49
CA GLY A 218 -11.99 -9.54 16.81
C GLY A 218 -11.23 -10.83 17.09
N PRO A 219 -11.56 -11.94 16.39
CA PRO A 219 -10.88 -13.21 16.56
C PRO A 219 -9.40 -13.12 16.18
N ASP A 220 -8.59 -13.97 16.83
CA ASP A 220 -7.19 -14.17 16.46
C ASP A 220 -7.10 -14.70 15.03
N ILE A 221 -6.15 -14.15 14.28
CA ILE A 221 -5.92 -14.54 12.89
C ILE A 221 -4.76 -15.52 12.84
N GLY A 222 -5.00 -16.71 12.28
CA GLY A 222 -3.96 -17.73 12.09
C GLY A 222 -3.02 -17.42 10.92
N TRP A 223 -1.91 -18.16 10.83
CA TRP A 223 -0.99 -18.05 9.70
C TRP A 223 -1.57 -18.62 8.40
N PRO A 224 -1.20 -18.04 7.24
CA PRO A 224 -1.57 -18.59 5.94
C PRO A 224 -1.02 -20.02 5.74
N PRO A 225 -1.82 -20.95 5.19
CA PRO A 225 -1.38 -22.29 4.89
C PRO A 225 -0.20 -22.34 3.91
N GLY A 226 0.83 -23.14 4.22
CA GLY A 226 2.01 -23.30 3.36
C GLY A 226 3.14 -22.31 3.68
N TRP A 227 2.94 -21.38 4.61
CA TRP A 227 3.96 -20.43 5.07
C TRP A 227 4.48 -20.82 6.46
N GLN A 228 4.48 -22.12 6.77
CA GLN A 228 4.93 -22.64 8.05
C GLN A 228 6.42 -22.32 8.30
N GLY A 229 6.74 -21.85 9.51
CA GLY A 229 8.10 -21.52 9.90
C GLY A 229 8.61 -20.16 9.39
N LEU A 230 7.79 -19.35 8.72
CA LEU A 230 8.17 -17.94 8.49
C LEU A 230 8.28 -17.17 9.80
N TRP A 231 7.47 -17.52 10.80
CA TRP A 231 7.53 -16.91 12.14
C TRP A 231 8.80 -17.25 12.93
N SER A 232 9.49 -18.34 12.58
CA SER A 232 10.69 -18.79 13.29
C SER A 232 11.98 -18.14 12.77
N LYS A 233 11.92 -17.44 11.64
CA LYS A 233 13.08 -16.77 11.04
C LYS A 233 13.14 -15.32 11.49
N VAL A 234 14.20 -14.94 12.21
CA VAL A 234 14.48 -13.53 12.51
C VAL A 234 14.91 -12.85 11.20
N HIS A 235 14.18 -11.85 10.75
CA HIS A 235 14.65 -10.93 9.72
C HIS A 235 15.75 -10.02 10.29
N VAL A 236 16.94 -10.58 10.54
CA VAL A 236 18.10 -9.79 10.98
C VAL A 236 18.55 -8.90 9.83
N LEU A 237 18.39 -7.59 10.01
CA LEU A 237 18.95 -6.57 9.13
C LEU A 237 20.03 -5.77 9.88
N PRO A 238 21.18 -5.48 9.23
CA PRO A 238 21.54 -5.89 7.87
C PRO A 238 21.75 -7.41 7.76
N ALA A 239 21.52 -7.94 6.56
CA ALA A 239 21.82 -9.34 6.27
C ALA A 239 23.26 -9.64 6.69
N ARG A 240 23.47 -10.72 7.47
CA ARG A 240 24.83 -11.19 7.75
C ARG A 240 25.52 -11.43 6.42
N ARG A 241 26.75 -10.92 6.28
CA ARG A 241 27.58 -11.25 5.12
C ARG A 241 27.66 -12.77 5.04
N PRO A 242 27.44 -13.38 3.85
CA PRO A 242 27.62 -14.81 3.70
C PRO A 242 29.04 -15.18 4.16
N ASP A 243 29.14 -16.14 5.07
CA ASP A 243 30.44 -16.63 5.48
C ASP A 243 30.97 -17.55 4.38
N PHE A 244 31.92 -17.05 3.60
CA PHE A 244 32.63 -17.83 2.59
C PHE A 244 33.86 -18.55 3.16
N SER A 245 34.04 -18.56 4.49
CA SER A 245 35.17 -19.24 5.16
C SER A 245 35.10 -20.77 5.09
N GLY A 246 33.94 -21.33 4.74
CA GLY A 246 33.73 -22.78 4.67
C GLY A 246 33.61 -23.47 6.03
N ILE A 247 33.44 -22.72 7.12
CA ILE A 247 33.21 -23.26 8.46
C ILE A 247 31.68 -23.36 8.69
N PRO A 248 31.13 -24.53 9.05
CA PRO A 248 29.71 -24.66 9.37
C PRO A 248 29.32 -23.83 10.59
N GLU A 249 28.19 -23.13 10.52
CA GLU A 249 27.59 -22.47 11.71
C GLU A 249 27.12 -23.56 12.70
N THR A 250 27.55 -23.47 13.96
CA THR A 250 27.10 -24.30 15.10
C THR A 250 25.76 -23.85 15.65
#